data_AF-A0A2G6MNV6-F1
#
_entry.id   AF-A0A2G6MNV6-F1
#
_cell.length_a   1.000
_cell.length_b   1.000
_cell.length_c   1.000
_cell.angle_alpha   90.00
_cell.angle_beta   90.00
_cell.angle_gamma   90.00
#
_symmetry.space_group_name_H-M   'P 1'
#
loop_
_entity.id
_entity.type
_entity.pdbx_description
1 polymer ?
#
loop_
_entity_poly.entity_id
_entity_poly.type
_entity_poly.pdbx_seq_one_letter_code
_entity_poly.pdbx_strand_id
1 'polypeptide(L)'
;MTLDLETHFVKYEALVDVVDNVFEKVKSEYPKEVFCREKCSDCCYAIFDLTLIEAVYLNHKFKEKFKGKEKADLIAIADKTDRALVKMKRDAYKKVRKGADQLEIVGRMSQERVRCPLLAEDNLCQLYEFRPITCRVYGIPTSTAGVSHICGRTNFKQGTPYPTLNMDKIYTQLQLLSAELIRDIKSSNIKMHEMLIPVSMAIVTQFNEDYLGVKQNG
;
A
#
# COMPACT_ATOMS: atom_id res chain seq x y z
N MET A 1 10.74 -7.71 23.97
CA MET A 1 12.02 -7.35 23.29
C MET A 1 11.66 -6.55 22.04
N THR A 2 12.59 -5.93 21.32
CA THR A 2 12.27 -5.41 19.97
C THR A 2 12.33 -6.57 18.99
N LEU A 3 11.21 -6.87 18.34
CA LEU A 3 11.15 -7.83 17.25
C LEU A 3 12.17 -7.46 16.16
N ASP A 4 13.10 -8.36 15.88
CA ASP A 4 14.01 -8.21 14.75
C ASP A 4 13.29 -8.69 13.48
N LEU A 5 13.02 -7.74 12.59
CA LEU A 5 12.31 -7.97 11.34
C LEU A 5 13.21 -7.72 10.13
N GLU A 6 14.51 -7.46 10.32
CA GLU A 6 15.37 -7.00 9.23
C GLU A 6 15.50 -8.02 8.10
N THR A 7 15.57 -9.30 8.42
CA THR A 7 15.61 -10.35 7.39
C THR A 7 14.37 -10.33 6.48
N HIS A 8 13.21 -9.96 7.02
CA HIS A 8 11.97 -9.83 6.25
C HIS A 8 11.94 -8.55 5.43
N PHE A 9 12.49 -7.46 5.98
CA PHE A 9 12.63 -6.19 5.28
C PHE A 9 13.56 -6.31 4.08
N VAL A 10 14.71 -6.98 4.21
CA VAL A 10 15.62 -7.25 3.08
C VAL A 10 14.90 -8.00 1.95
N LYS A 11 14.08 -9.00 2.28
CA LYS A 11 13.29 -9.73 1.26
C LYS A 11 12.22 -8.85 0.61
N TYR A 12 11.57 -7.98 1.39
CA TYR A 12 10.61 -7.01 0.85
C TYR A 12 11.29 -5.98 -0.05
N GLU A 13 12.44 -5.44 0.35
CA GLU A 13 13.24 -4.49 -0.42
C GLU A 13 13.71 -5.11 -1.75
N ALA A 14 14.10 -6.38 -1.75
CA ALA A 14 14.42 -7.09 -2.99
C ALA A 14 13.23 -7.16 -3.96
N LEU A 15 11.99 -7.33 -3.46
CA LEU A 15 10.79 -7.27 -4.29
C LEU A 15 10.51 -5.84 -4.78
N VAL A 16 10.74 -4.84 -3.94
CA VAL A 16 10.66 -3.42 -4.31
C VAL A 16 11.63 -3.10 -5.45
N ASP A 17 12.87 -3.56 -5.38
CA ASP A 17 13.87 -3.36 -6.43
C ASP A 17 13.44 -3.97 -7.77
N VAL A 18 12.87 -5.18 -7.74
CA VAL A 18 12.31 -5.82 -8.94
C VAL A 18 11.21 -4.94 -9.55
N VAL A 19 10.31 -4.42 -8.72
CA VAL A 19 9.21 -3.55 -9.14
C VAL A 19 9.72 -2.23 -9.72
N ASP A 20 10.68 -1.59 -9.07
CA ASP A 20 11.26 -0.33 -9.53
C ASP A 20 11.98 -0.52 -10.87
N ASN A 21 12.68 -1.64 -11.06
CA ASN A 21 13.27 -1.99 -12.36
C ASN A 21 12.23 -2.17 -13.46
N VAL A 22 11.06 -2.78 -13.16
CA VAL A 22 9.96 -2.86 -14.14
C VAL A 22 9.43 -1.48 -14.48
N PHE A 23 9.24 -0.61 -13.49
CA PHE A 23 8.78 0.76 -13.72
C PHE A 23 9.75 1.55 -14.59
N GLU A 24 11.04 1.54 -14.27
CA GLU A 24 12.05 2.26 -15.04
C GLU A 24 12.21 1.70 -16.45
N LYS A 25 12.07 0.38 -16.65
CA LYS A 25 12.00 -0.21 -17.98
C LYS A 25 10.85 0.37 -18.81
N VAL A 26 9.63 0.33 -18.29
CA VAL A 26 8.45 0.87 -19.00
C VAL A 26 8.59 2.37 -19.27
N LYS A 27 9.11 3.13 -18.30
CA LYS A 27 9.37 4.57 -18.47
C LYS A 27 10.43 4.86 -19.52
N SER A 28 11.47 4.03 -19.64
CA SER A 28 12.50 4.17 -20.66
C SER A 28 11.99 3.83 -22.07
N GLU A 29 11.12 2.82 -22.20
CA GLU A 29 10.52 2.40 -23.46
C GLU A 29 9.38 3.35 -23.90
N TYR A 30 8.64 3.93 -22.94
CA TYR A 30 7.46 4.77 -23.16
C TYR A 30 7.51 6.11 -22.40
N PRO A 31 8.51 6.97 -22.66
CA PRO A 31 8.72 8.21 -21.91
C PRO A 31 7.65 9.28 -22.15
N LYS A 32 6.86 9.16 -23.23
CA LYS A 32 5.75 10.09 -23.53
C LYS A 32 4.45 9.70 -22.83
N GLU A 33 4.36 8.44 -22.41
CA GLU A 33 3.22 7.83 -21.75
C GLU A 33 3.34 7.90 -20.23
N VAL A 34 4.54 7.71 -19.70
CA VAL A 34 4.82 7.76 -18.26
C VAL A 34 5.18 9.18 -17.83
N PHE A 35 4.25 9.85 -17.14
CA PHE A 35 4.47 11.19 -16.58
C PHE A 35 4.84 11.19 -15.09
N CYS A 36 4.86 10.03 -14.46
CA CYS A 36 5.14 9.92 -13.04
C CYS A 36 6.57 10.38 -12.72
N ARG A 37 6.65 11.33 -11.79
CA ARG A 37 7.85 11.96 -11.26
C ARG A 37 7.58 12.42 -9.83
N GLU A 38 8.61 12.83 -9.11
CA GLU A 38 8.43 13.51 -7.83
C GLU A 38 7.42 14.66 -7.96
N LYS A 39 6.62 14.86 -6.91
CA LYS A 39 5.52 15.83 -6.86
C LYS A 39 4.32 15.55 -7.78
N CYS A 40 4.34 14.45 -8.56
CA CYS A 40 3.11 13.89 -9.12
C CYS A 40 2.32 13.20 -7.99
N SER A 41 1.34 13.90 -7.43
CA SER A 41 0.60 13.46 -6.24
C SER A 41 -0.65 12.64 -6.53
N ASP A 42 -0.87 12.17 -7.78
CA ASP A 42 -2.14 11.51 -8.13
C ASP A 42 -2.37 10.19 -7.36
N CYS A 43 -1.30 9.39 -7.21
CA CYS A 43 -1.33 8.16 -6.41
C CYS A 43 -1.65 8.43 -4.94
N CYS A 44 -1.36 9.64 -4.43
CA CYS A 44 -1.63 10.03 -3.05
C CYS A 44 -3.11 10.33 -2.78
N TYR A 45 -3.97 10.22 -3.79
CA TYR A 45 -5.42 10.29 -3.62
C TYR A 45 -6.13 8.96 -3.92
N ALA A 46 -5.38 7.95 -4.36
CA ALA A 46 -5.91 6.63 -4.63
C ALA A 46 -6.15 5.86 -3.32
N ILE A 47 -7.24 5.10 -3.27
CA ILE A 47 -7.57 4.24 -2.13
C ILE A 47 -7.06 2.83 -2.42
N PHE A 48 -6.19 2.35 -1.56
CA PHE A 48 -5.68 0.99 -1.57
C PHE A 48 -5.29 0.57 -0.15
N ASP A 49 -5.21 -0.74 0.06
CA ASP A 49 -4.76 -1.31 1.32
C ASP A 49 -3.38 -1.98 1.12
N LEU A 50 -2.59 -2.01 2.18
CA LEU A 50 -1.28 -2.64 2.26
C LEU A 50 -1.40 -4.06 2.75
N THR A 51 -0.51 -4.94 2.27
CA THR A 51 -0.28 -6.23 2.93
C THR A 51 0.42 -6.05 4.28
N LEU A 52 0.43 -7.07 5.12
CA LEU A 52 1.06 -6.98 6.45
C LEU A 52 2.53 -6.59 6.37
N ILE A 53 3.33 -7.23 5.50
CA ILE A 53 4.76 -6.91 5.35
C ILE A 53 4.98 -5.44 4.98
N GLU A 54 4.17 -4.90 4.06
CA GLU A 54 4.24 -3.49 3.66
C GLU A 54 3.82 -2.55 4.79
N ALA A 55 2.77 -2.88 5.53
CA ALA A 55 2.28 -2.07 6.63
C ALA A 55 3.31 -2.00 7.77
N VAL A 56 3.92 -3.13 8.12
CA VAL A 56 4.95 -3.21 9.15
C VAL A 56 6.22 -2.47 8.70
N TYR A 57 6.67 -2.66 7.45
CA TYR A 57 7.81 -1.95 6.89
C TYR A 57 7.60 -0.43 6.87
N LEU A 58 6.45 0.03 6.37
CA LEU A 58 6.10 1.45 6.31
C LEU A 58 6.04 2.05 7.72
N ASN A 59 5.46 1.35 8.69
CA ASN A 59 5.39 1.78 10.09
C ASN A 59 6.79 1.89 10.71
N HIS A 60 7.67 0.93 10.42
CA HIS A 60 9.05 0.94 10.88
C HIS A 60 9.77 2.20 10.35
N LYS A 61 9.76 2.41 9.03
CA LYS A 61 10.38 3.60 8.39
C LYS A 61 9.75 4.92 8.86
N PHE A 62 8.45 4.93 9.11
CA PHE A 62 7.77 6.09 9.71
C PHE A 62 8.30 6.41 11.11
N LYS A 63 8.47 5.41 11.98
CA LYS A 63 8.98 5.59 13.34
C LYS A 63 10.45 5.97 13.39
N GLU A 64 11.25 5.49 12.44
CA GLU A 64 12.65 5.90 12.29
C GLU A 64 12.76 7.39 11.91
N LYS A 65 11.96 7.80 10.92
CA LYS A 65 12.02 9.15 10.34
C LYS A 65 11.40 10.24 11.22
N PHE A 66 10.23 9.98 11.82
CA PHE A 66 9.43 11.01 12.49
C PHE A 66 9.41 10.84 14.01
N LYS A 67 9.65 11.94 14.74
CA LYS A 67 9.65 11.98 16.21
C LYS A 67 8.93 13.22 16.73
N GLY A 68 8.55 13.19 18.01
CA GLY A 68 7.97 14.34 18.69
C GLY A 68 6.73 14.92 18.00
N LYS A 69 6.72 16.24 17.81
CA LYS A 69 5.58 16.99 17.26
C LYS A 69 5.25 16.59 15.82
N GLU A 70 6.25 16.44 14.95
CA GLU A 70 6.03 16.08 13.54
C GLU A 70 5.30 14.74 13.41
N LYS A 71 5.72 13.75 14.20
CA LYS A 71 5.04 12.45 14.29
C LYS A 71 3.58 12.60 14.75
N ALA A 72 3.35 13.41 15.79
CA ALA A 72 2.01 13.62 16.33
C ALA A 72 1.07 14.31 15.32
N ASP A 73 1.57 15.29 14.58
CA ASP A 73 0.81 15.99 13.54
C ASP A 73 0.42 15.04 12.40
N LEU A 74 1.36 14.18 11.94
CA LEU A 74 1.07 13.15 10.92
C LEU A 74 0.07 12.10 11.41
N ILE A 75 0.15 11.68 12.67
CA ILE A 75 -0.83 10.76 13.27
C ILE A 75 -2.22 11.43 13.29
N ALA A 76 -2.32 12.71 13.67
CA ALA A 76 -3.60 13.42 13.69
C ALA A 76 -4.22 13.57 12.28
N ILE A 77 -3.39 13.69 11.24
CA ILE A 77 -3.83 13.65 9.83
C ILE A 77 -4.30 12.22 9.47
N ALA A 78 -3.51 11.20 9.83
CA ALA A 78 -3.86 9.79 9.59
C ALA A 78 -5.20 9.42 10.22
N ASP A 79 -5.47 9.85 11.45
CA ASP A 79 -6.76 9.61 12.13
C ASP A 79 -7.95 10.24 11.38
N LYS A 80 -7.78 11.42 10.79
CA LYS A 80 -8.83 12.05 9.97
C LYS A 80 -9.09 11.25 8.70
N THR A 81 -8.03 10.85 8.01
CA THR A 81 -8.11 10.01 6.82
C THR A 81 -8.77 8.67 7.14
N ASP A 82 -8.39 8.04 8.26
CA ASP A 82 -8.89 6.73 8.66
C ASP A 82 -10.40 6.76 8.92
N ARG A 83 -10.89 7.78 9.64
CA ARG A 83 -12.34 7.97 9.85
C ARG A 83 -13.12 8.04 8.54
N ALA A 84 -12.57 8.69 7.51
CA ALA A 84 -13.20 8.76 6.20
C ALA A 84 -13.23 7.38 5.52
N LEU A 85 -12.12 6.64 5.56
CA LEU A 85 -12.01 5.30 4.99
C LEU A 85 -12.92 4.29 5.70
N VAL A 86 -12.96 4.31 7.04
CA VAL A 86 -13.82 3.43 7.85
C VAL A 86 -15.30 3.69 7.54
N LYS A 87 -15.71 4.97 7.43
CA LYS A 87 -17.08 5.33 7.04
C LYS A 87 -17.41 4.77 5.65
N MET A 88 -16.51 4.96 4.69
CA MET A 88 -16.68 4.47 3.32
C MET A 88 -16.79 2.93 3.27
N LYS A 89 -15.86 2.20 3.90
CA LYS A 89 -15.87 0.73 3.98
C LYS A 89 -17.14 0.22 4.64
N ARG A 90 -17.60 0.87 5.73
CA ARG A 90 -18.86 0.52 6.42
C ARG A 90 -20.08 0.71 5.51
N ASP A 91 -20.14 1.81 4.77
CA ASP A 91 -21.27 2.10 3.88
C ASP A 91 -21.28 1.17 2.66
N ALA A 92 -20.10 0.84 2.11
CA ALA A 92 -19.95 -0.19 1.08
C ALA A 92 -20.42 -1.56 1.56
N TYR A 93 -19.98 -1.99 2.75
CA TYR A 93 -20.40 -3.27 3.36
C TYR A 93 -21.92 -3.35 3.55
N LYS A 94 -22.56 -2.27 4.01
CA LYS A 94 -24.03 -2.22 4.15
C LYS A 94 -24.75 -2.38 2.81
N LYS A 95 -24.21 -1.81 1.72
CA LYS A 95 -24.80 -1.92 0.38
C LYS A 95 -24.67 -3.34 -0.16
N VAL A 96 -23.49 -3.96 -0.05
CA VAL A 96 -23.28 -5.36 -0.45
C VAL A 96 -24.21 -6.29 0.32
N ARG A 97 -24.35 -6.11 1.64
CA ARG A 97 -25.28 -6.89 2.46
C ARG A 97 -26.76 -6.73 2.08
N LYS A 98 -27.11 -5.64 1.41
CA LYS A 98 -28.45 -5.38 0.85
C LYS A 98 -28.62 -5.91 -0.58
N GLY A 99 -27.64 -6.66 -1.10
CA GLY A 99 -27.70 -7.29 -2.42
C GLY A 99 -27.13 -6.45 -3.56
N ALA A 100 -26.42 -5.35 -3.28
CA ALA A 100 -25.71 -4.61 -4.33
C ALA A 100 -24.55 -5.45 -4.89
N ASP A 101 -24.29 -5.31 -6.19
CA ASP A 101 -23.18 -5.99 -6.85
C ASP A 101 -21.83 -5.55 -6.27
N GLN A 102 -21.00 -6.52 -5.88
CA GLN A 102 -19.73 -6.24 -5.22
C GLN A 102 -18.73 -5.58 -6.17
N LEU A 103 -18.72 -5.97 -7.44
CA LEU A 103 -17.78 -5.42 -8.43
C LEU A 103 -18.09 -3.95 -8.71
N GLU A 104 -19.37 -3.59 -8.81
CA GLU A 104 -19.82 -2.21 -8.94
C GLU A 104 -19.44 -1.36 -7.73
N ILE A 105 -19.62 -1.88 -6.50
CA ILE A 105 -19.25 -1.16 -5.28
C ILE A 105 -17.74 -0.91 -5.23
N VAL A 106 -16.92 -1.92 -5.55
CA VAL A 106 -15.46 -1.78 -5.63
C VAL A 106 -15.06 -0.77 -6.70
N GLY A 107 -15.69 -0.82 -7.88
CA GLY A 107 -15.48 0.15 -8.95
C GLY A 107 -15.75 1.58 -8.50
N ARG A 108 -16.88 1.83 -7.84
CA ARG A 108 -17.20 3.16 -7.28
C ARG A 108 -16.19 3.60 -6.22
N MET A 109 -15.80 2.70 -5.32
CA MET A 109 -14.78 3.00 -4.30
C MET A 109 -13.43 3.35 -4.92
N SER A 110 -13.05 2.73 -6.04
CA SER A 110 -11.79 3.02 -6.74
C SER A 110 -11.74 4.43 -7.36
N GLN A 111 -12.90 5.04 -7.59
CA GLN A 111 -13.02 6.40 -8.10
C GLN A 111 -13.03 7.47 -6.99
N GLU A 112 -13.29 7.05 -5.75
CA GLU A 112 -13.23 7.96 -4.60
C GLU A 112 -11.80 8.44 -4.38
N ARG A 113 -11.67 9.74 -4.07
CA ARG A 113 -10.37 10.37 -3.85
C ARG A 113 -10.20 10.73 -2.39
N VAL A 114 -9.34 10.00 -1.69
CA VAL A 114 -9.04 10.25 -0.27
C VAL A 114 -7.56 10.60 -0.15
N ARG A 115 -7.28 11.78 0.40
CA ARG A 115 -5.91 12.28 0.55
C ARG A 115 -5.13 11.40 1.53
N CYS A 116 -4.01 10.85 1.05
CA CYS A 116 -3.05 10.10 1.84
C CYS A 116 -2.46 10.97 2.96
N PRO A 117 -2.30 10.43 4.18
CA PRO A 117 -1.75 11.20 5.29
C PRO A 117 -0.27 11.55 5.12
N LEU A 118 0.46 10.81 4.28
CA LEU A 118 1.88 11.07 4.01
C LEU A 118 2.11 12.12 2.91
N LEU A 119 1.06 12.68 2.30
CA LEU A 119 1.24 13.75 1.32
C LEU A 119 1.53 15.07 2.05
N ALA A 120 2.68 15.69 1.77
CA ALA A 120 3.01 17.02 2.26
C ALA A 120 2.32 18.12 1.42
N GLU A 121 2.45 19.37 1.85
CA GLU A 121 1.86 20.54 1.16
C GLU A 121 2.50 20.80 -0.21
N ASP A 122 3.78 20.47 -0.38
CA ASP A 122 4.56 20.64 -1.62
C ASP A 122 4.30 19.52 -2.66
N ASN A 123 3.28 18.69 -2.43
CA ASN A 123 2.93 17.50 -3.20
C ASN A 123 3.95 16.36 -3.14
N LEU A 124 4.96 16.41 -2.26
CA LEU A 124 5.89 15.31 -2.07
C LEU A 124 5.39 14.34 -0.98
N CYS A 125 5.55 13.04 -1.21
CA CYS A 125 5.29 12.05 -0.18
C CYS A 125 6.38 12.13 0.89
N GLN A 126 5.98 12.23 2.16
CA GLN A 126 6.91 12.30 3.28
C GLN A 126 7.71 10.99 3.50
N LEU A 127 7.26 9.88 2.92
CA LEU A 127 8.00 8.61 2.84
C LEU A 127 8.21 8.18 1.37
N TYR A 128 8.61 9.11 0.50
CA TYR A 128 8.76 8.83 -0.94
C TYR A 128 9.72 7.67 -1.27
N GLU A 129 10.81 7.53 -0.52
CA GLU A 129 11.78 6.44 -0.72
C GLU A 129 11.27 5.09 -0.24
N PHE A 130 10.34 5.09 0.73
CA PHE A 130 9.76 3.89 1.35
C PHE A 130 8.32 3.67 0.92
N ARG A 131 7.95 4.16 -0.27
CA ARG A 131 6.62 4.02 -0.85
C ARG A 131 6.24 2.53 -0.97
N PRO A 132 4.98 2.16 -0.68
CA PRO A 132 4.45 0.84 -1.00
C PRO A 132 4.50 0.53 -2.50
N ILE A 133 4.43 -0.75 -2.85
CA ILE A 133 4.54 -1.21 -4.25
C ILE A 133 3.46 -0.56 -5.13
N THR A 134 2.22 -0.49 -4.66
CA THR A 134 1.11 0.16 -5.40
C THR A 134 1.43 1.62 -5.77
N CYS A 135 2.13 2.35 -4.91
CA CYS A 135 2.55 3.73 -5.21
C CYS A 135 3.70 3.81 -6.22
N ARG A 136 4.56 2.79 -6.29
CA ARG A 136 5.70 2.73 -7.23
C ARG A 136 5.24 2.45 -8.65
N VAL A 137 4.25 1.59 -8.80
CA VAL A 137 3.75 1.14 -10.12
C VAL A 137 2.60 1.97 -10.68
N TYR A 138 2.08 2.93 -9.92
CA TYR A 138 0.88 3.70 -10.28
C TYR A 138 0.97 4.36 -11.67
N GLY A 139 2.17 4.73 -12.10
CA GLY A 139 2.41 5.42 -13.37
C GLY A 139 2.52 4.54 -14.61
N ILE A 140 2.45 3.21 -14.47
CA ILE A 140 2.57 2.25 -15.58
C ILE A 140 1.31 1.39 -15.68
N PRO A 141 1.08 0.72 -16.83
CA PRO A 141 -0.04 -0.20 -16.95
C PRO A 141 0.12 -1.38 -15.99
N THR A 142 -0.95 -1.66 -15.25
CA THR A 142 -1.01 -2.81 -14.34
C THR A 142 -2.21 -3.69 -14.69
N SER A 143 -2.19 -4.96 -14.31
CA SER A 143 -3.35 -5.85 -14.45
C SER A 143 -3.66 -6.59 -13.16
N THR A 144 -4.94 -6.66 -12.82
CA THR A 144 -5.46 -7.40 -11.68
C THR A 144 -6.67 -8.21 -12.16
N ALA A 145 -6.72 -9.51 -11.85
CA ALA A 145 -7.78 -10.41 -12.32
C ALA A 145 -8.02 -10.35 -13.84
N GLY A 146 -6.93 -10.17 -14.62
CA GLY A 146 -6.99 -10.05 -16.08
C GLY A 146 -7.49 -8.70 -16.62
N VAL A 147 -7.91 -7.77 -15.75
CA VAL A 147 -8.34 -6.42 -16.14
C VAL A 147 -7.14 -5.48 -16.07
N SER A 148 -6.91 -4.72 -17.14
CA SER A 148 -5.84 -3.71 -17.19
C SER A 148 -6.29 -2.37 -16.61
N HIS A 149 -5.41 -1.73 -15.86
CA HIS A 149 -5.61 -0.43 -15.22
C HIS A 149 -4.47 0.51 -15.58
N ILE A 150 -4.83 1.76 -15.88
CA ILE A 150 -3.90 2.85 -16.16
C ILE A 150 -4.25 4.05 -15.28
N CYS A 151 -3.23 4.80 -14.84
CA CYS A 151 -3.46 6.08 -14.18
C CYS A 151 -4.03 7.08 -15.17
N GLY A 152 -5.07 7.82 -14.77
CA GLY A 152 -5.74 8.81 -15.62
C GLY A 152 -4.90 10.02 -16.02
N ARG A 153 -3.68 10.15 -15.47
CA ARG A 153 -2.71 11.19 -15.87
C ARG A 153 -1.69 10.73 -16.91
N THR A 154 -1.66 9.45 -17.27
CA THR A 154 -0.73 8.87 -18.26
C THR A 154 -1.27 9.04 -19.68
N ASN A 155 -0.42 8.91 -20.71
CA ASN A 155 -0.88 8.86 -22.12
C ASN A 155 -1.06 7.43 -22.66
N PHE A 156 -1.10 6.42 -21.80
CA PHE A 156 -1.39 5.06 -22.27
C PHE A 156 -2.80 5.00 -22.90
N LYS A 157 -2.89 4.42 -24.09
CA LYS A 157 -4.14 4.30 -24.85
C LYS A 157 -4.78 2.94 -24.64
N GLN A 158 -6.05 2.93 -24.24
CA GLN A 158 -6.82 1.69 -24.12
C GLN A 158 -6.89 0.97 -25.48
N GLY A 159 -6.76 -0.36 -25.46
CA GLY A 159 -6.77 -1.20 -26.66
C GLY A 159 -5.42 -1.28 -27.39
N THR A 160 -4.39 -0.56 -26.94
CA THR A 160 -3.02 -0.68 -27.46
C THR A 160 -2.21 -1.64 -26.59
N PRO A 161 -1.38 -2.53 -27.16
CA PRO A 161 -0.53 -3.41 -26.37
C PRO A 161 0.64 -2.63 -25.76
N TYR A 162 0.69 -2.58 -24.43
CA TYR A 162 1.80 -2.07 -23.65
C TYR A 162 2.29 -3.14 -22.67
N PRO A 163 3.55 -3.07 -22.19
CA PRO A 163 3.97 -3.89 -21.07
C PRO A 163 3.09 -3.58 -19.86
N THR A 164 2.49 -4.64 -19.30
CA THR A 164 1.55 -4.54 -18.19
C THR A 164 2.07 -5.37 -17.03
N LEU A 165 2.25 -4.74 -15.88
CA LEU A 165 2.67 -5.44 -14.66
C LEU A 165 1.49 -6.23 -14.08
N ASN A 166 1.67 -7.54 -13.91
CA ASN A 166 0.67 -8.39 -13.27
C ASN A 166 0.73 -8.22 -11.74
N MET A 167 -0.27 -7.55 -11.18
CA MET A 167 -0.37 -7.30 -9.74
C MET A 167 -0.74 -8.54 -8.94
N ASP A 168 -1.46 -9.51 -9.52
CA ASP A 168 -1.81 -10.77 -8.83
C ASP A 168 -0.55 -11.54 -8.41
N LYS A 169 0.49 -11.54 -9.27
CA LYS A 169 1.80 -12.12 -8.95
C LYS A 169 2.50 -11.38 -7.81
N ILE A 170 2.46 -10.05 -7.83
CA ILE A 170 3.06 -9.21 -6.78
C ILE A 170 2.35 -9.44 -5.44
N TYR A 171 1.02 -9.40 -5.42
CA TYR A 171 0.23 -9.66 -4.21
C TYR A 171 0.49 -11.06 -3.67
N THR A 172 0.65 -12.07 -4.52
CA THR A 172 1.03 -13.43 -4.10
C THR A 172 2.37 -13.42 -3.37
N GLN A 173 3.40 -12.75 -3.90
CA GLN A 173 4.70 -12.65 -3.23
C GLN A 173 4.62 -11.90 -1.91
N LEU A 174 3.90 -10.77 -1.86
CA LEU A 174 3.68 -10.01 -0.62
C LEU A 174 2.97 -10.82 0.47
N GLN A 175 1.98 -11.64 0.08
CA GLN A 175 1.29 -12.55 0.98
C GLN A 175 2.21 -13.65 1.51
N LEU A 176 3.09 -14.21 0.66
CA LEU A 176 4.09 -15.19 1.08
C LEU A 176 5.09 -14.59 2.08
N LEU A 177 5.60 -13.38 1.82
CA LEU A 177 6.48 -12.66 2.76
C LEU A 177 5.77 -12.37 4.08
N SER A 178 4.50 -11.98 4.03
CA SER A 178 3.68 -11.75 5.22
C SER A 178 3.46 -13.04 6.02
N ALA A 179 3.21 -14.17 5.36
CA ALA A 179 3.04 -15.47 6.00
C ALA A 179 4.35 -15.98 6.62
N GLU A 180 5.47 -15.80 5.94
CA GLU A 180 6.81 -16.09 6.46
C GLU A 180 7.10 -15.29 7.73
N LEU A 181 6.82 -13.97 7.72
CA LEU A 181 6.97 -13.12 8.90
C LEU A 181 6.17 -13.67 10.09
N ILE A 182 4.89 -13.97 9.89
CA ILE A 182 3.99 -14.48 10.95
C ILE A 182 4.49 -15.82 11.51
N ARG A 183 4.99 -16.71 10.65
CA ARG A 183 5.54 -18.01 11.04
C ARG A 183 6.81 -17.84 11.86
N ASP A 184 7.74 -17.01 11.41
CA ASP A 184 9.08 -16.90 11.99
C ASP A 184 9.07 -16.19 13.35
N ILE A 185 8.15 -15.23 13.55
CA ILE A 185 7.89 -14.63 14.87
C ILE A 185 7.06 -15.53 15.79
N LYS A 186 6.66 -16.73 15.34
CA LYS A 186 5.83 -17.70 16.07
C LYS A 186 4.53 -17.10 16.58
N SER A 187 3.88 -16.30 15.74
CA SER A 187 2.62 -15.63 16.08
C SER A 187 1.50 -16.65 16.37
N SER A 188 0.72 -16.38 17.40
CA SER A 188 -0.55 -17.08 17.64
C SER A 188 -1.66 -16.66 16.66
N ASN A 189 -1.52 -15.50 16.01
CA ASN A 189 -2.47 -14.95 15.05
C ASN A 189 -2.12 -15.39 13.62
N ILE A 190 -2.21 -16.70 13.34
CA ILE A 190 -1.72 -17.28 12.08
C ILE A 190 -2.32 -16.67 10.81
N LYS A 191 -3.57 -16.16 10.85
CA LYS A 191 -4.26 -15.53 9.71
C LYS A 191 -3.93 -14.04 9.52
N MET A 192 -3.09 -13.47 10.37
CA MET A 192 -2.75 -12.04 10.30
C MET A 192 -2.07 -11.65 8.99
N HIS A 193 -1.42 -12.59 8.31
CA HIS A 193 -0.82 -12.34 7.00
C HIS A 193 -1.85 -11.96 5.91
N GLU A 194 -3.11 -12.40 6.06
CA GLU A 194 -4.21 -12.08 5.14
C GLU A 194 -4.77 -10.66 5.35
N MET A 195 -4.34 -9.95 6.39
CA MET A 195 -4.85 -8.61 6.70
C MET A 195 -4.43 -7.59 5.64
N LEU A 196 -5.40 -6.75 5.27
CA LEU A 196 -5.22 -5.60 4.40
C LEU A 196 -5.40 -4.32 5.23
N ILE A 197 -4.37 -3.47 5.22
CA ILE A 197 -4.22 -2.36 6.17
C ILE A 197 -4.09 -1.05 5.39
N PRO A 198 -5.02 -0.08 5.52
CA PRO A 198 -4.85 1.23 4.91
C PRO A 198 -3.58 1.92 5.37
N VAL A 199 -3.00 2.79 4.53
CA VAL A 199 -1.82 3.60 4.89
C VAL A 199 -2.04 4.39 6.20
N SER A 200 -3.25 4.92 6.42
CA SER A 200 -3.60 5.60 7.67
C SER A 200 -3.45 4.70 8.89
N MET A 201 -4.00 3.48 8.84
CA MET A 201 -3.88 2.51 9.92
C MET A 201 -2.43 2.05 10.11
N ALA A 202 -1.72 1.76 9.01
CA ALA A 202 -0.34 1.28 9.08
C ALA A 202 0.57 2.23 9.87
N ILE A 203 0.37 3.54 9.75
CA ILE A 203 1.18 4.55 10.45
C ILE A 203 0.84 4.64 11.94
N VAL A 204 -0.44 4.50 12.31
CA VAL A 204 -0.90 4.64 13.71
C VAL A 204 -0.78 3.35 14.50
N THR A 205 -0.81 2.18 13.84
CA THR A 205 -0.75 0.88 14.49
C THR A 205 0.57 0.66 15.23
N GLN A 206 0.47 0.10 16.43
CA GLN A 206 1.62 -0.39 17.18
C GLN A 206 1.81 -1.89 16.90
N PHE A 207 2.63 -2.21 15.91
CA PHE A 207 3.05 -3.59 15.61
C PHE A 207 4.05 -4.11 16.65
N ASN A 208 3.62 -4.21 17.91
CA ASN A 208 4.39 -4.79 19.01
C ASN A 208 4.14 -6.30 19.10
N GLU A 209 4.86 -6.98 20.02
CA GLU A 209 4.72 -8.41 20.28
C GLU A 209 3.26 -8.80 20.55
N ASP A 210 2.53 -8.02 21.35
CA ASP A 210 1.13 -8.29 21.69
C ASP A 210 0.21 -8.21 20.46
N TYR A 211 0.31 -7.15 19.67
CA TYR A 211 -0.47 -6.98 18.44
C TYR A 211 -0.17 -8.13 17.47
N LEU A 212 1.10 -8.45 17.28
CA LEU A 212 1.56 -9.51 16.40
C LEU A 212 1.33 -10.91 16.98
N GLY A 213 0.76 -11.04 18.18
CA GLY A 213 0.43 -12.31 18.83
C GLY A 213 1.63 -13.17 19.21
N VAL A 214 2.79 -12.55 19.45
CA VAL A 214 4.02 -13.21 19.89
C VAL A 214 3.88 -13.50 21.38
N LYS A 215 4.00 -14.76 21.79
CA LYS A 215 3.95 -15.12 23.21
C LYS A 215 5.20 -14.55 23.89
N GLN A 216 5.01 -13.66 24.85
CA GLN A 216 6.09 -13.28 25.77
C GLN A 216 6.38 -14.52 26.63
N ASN A 217 7.51 -15.18 26.39
CA ASN A 217 8.00 -16.18 27.33
C ASN A 217 8.36 -15.43 28.62
N GLY A 218 7.60 -15.67 29.68
CA GLY A 218 7.91 -15.17 31.02
C GLY A 218 9.22 -15.74 31.56
#